data_AF-A0A7G1IB31-F1
#
_entry.id   AF-A0A7G1IB31-F1
#
_cell.length_a   1.000
_cell.length_b   1.000
_cell.length_c   1.000
_cell.angle_alpha   90.00
_cell.angle_beta   90.00
_cell.angle_gamma   90.00
#
_symmetry.space_group_name_H-M   'P 1'
#
loop_
_entity.id
_entity.type
_entity.pdbx_description
1 polymer ?
#
loop_
_entity_poly.entity_id
_entity_poly.type
_entity_poly.pdbx_seq_one_letter_code
_entity_poly.pdbx_strand_id
1 'polypeptide(L)'
;MLERIQQEFNGSASGGKKISLADLIVLAGSAAVEKAAKDAGYEISVHFAPGRTDASQENTDVESFAVLEPRADGFRNYVRPGEKAPLEHLLVERAYLLG
;
A
#
# COMPACT_ATOMS: atom_id res chain seq x y z
N MET A 1 7.34 12.61 -2.58
CA MET A 1 8.60 12.05 -2.02
C MET A 1 8.99 10.76 -2.72
N LEU A 2 8.13 9.73 -2.73
CA LEU A 2 8.43 8.45 -3.39
C LEU A 2 8.70 8.59 -4.89
N GLU A 3 7.92 9.41 -5.61
CA GLU A 3 8.17 9.69 -7.04
C GLU A 3 9.56 10.28 -7.30
N ARG A 4 10.06 11.16 -6.43
CA ARG A 4 11.42 11.71 -6.53
C ARG A 4 12.47 10.60 -6.37
N ILE A 5 12.30 9.73 -5.38
CA ILE A 5 13.19 8.58 -5.15
C ILE A 5 13.16 7.64 -6.36
N GLN A 6 11.98 7.38 -6.93
CA GLN A 6 11.82 6.58 -8.14
C GLN A 6 12.59 7.20 -9.32
N GLN A 7 12.45 8.51 -9.54
CA GLN A 7 13.14 9.23 -10.62
C GLN A 7 14.66 9.19 -10.44
N GLU A 8 15.16 9.46 -9.24
CA GLU A 8 16.60 9.41 -8.92
C GLU A 8 17.17 8.00 -9.11
N PHE A 9 16.47 6.95 -8.64
CA PHE A 9 16.88 5.56 -8.84
C PHE A 9 16.88 5.20 -10.33
N ASN A 10 15.79 5.49 -11.05
CA ASN A 10 15.68 5.16 -12.48
C ASN A 10 16.66 5.94 -13.36
N GLY A 11 17.08 7.14 -12.92
CA GLY A 11 18.09 7.94 -13.62
C GLY A 11 19.54 7.54 -13.32
N SER A 12 19.81 6.97 -12.14
CA SER A 12 21.16 6.58 -11.70
C SER A 12 21.47 5.09 -11.88
N ALA A 13 20.44 4.24 -11.98
CA ALA A 13 20.60 2.79 -12.06
C ALA A 13 21.23 2.34 -13.39
N SER A 14 22.30 1.56 -13.30
CA SER A 14 22.97 0.95 -14.44
C SER A 14 22.23 -0.30 -14.95
N GLY A 15 22.43 -0.65 -16.22
CA GLY A 15 21.97 -1.91 -16.79
C GLY A 15 20.46 -1.98 -17.08
N GLY A 16 19.82 -0.83 -17.29
CA GLY A 16 18.41 -0.74 -17.67
C GLY A 16 17.41 -1.06 -16.55
N LYS A 17 17.89 -1.24 -15.32
CA LYS A 17 17.03 -1.48 -14.16
C LYS A 17 16.16 -0.26 -13.89
N LYS A 18 14.87 -0.51 -13.65
CA LYS A 18 13.90 0.49 -13.23
C LYS A 18 13.01 -0.08 -12.15
N ILE A 19 12.42 0.81 -11.35
CA ILE A 19 11.41 0.49 -10.35
C ILE A 19 10.13 1.29 -10.65
N SER A 20 8.97 0.64 -10.49
CA SER A 20 7.66 1.29 -10.55
C SER A 20 7.37 2.02 -9.23
N LEU A 21 6.46 2.99 -9.28
CA LEU A 21 5.99 3.65 -8.07
C LEU A 21 5.17 2.67 -7.21
N ALA A 22 4.41 1.78 -7.86
CA ALA A 22 3.66 0.70 -7.20
C ALA A 22 4.55 -0.21 -6.35
N ASP A 23 5.69 -0.66 -6.89
CA ASP A 23 6.66 -1.46 -6.11
C ASP A 23 7.32 -0.62 -5.02
N LEU A 24 7.63 0.64 -5.30
CA LEU A 24 8.28 1.51 -4.32
C LEU A 24 7.37 1.82 -3.11
N ILE A 25 6.05 1.93 -3.30
CA ILE A 25 5.08 2.08 -2.21
C ILE A 25 5.12 0.87 -1.28
N VAL A 26 5.12 -0.35 -1.83
CA VAL A 26 5.17 -1.59 -1.04
C VAL A 26 6.53 -1.75 -0.36
N LEU A 27 7.63 -1.53 -1.09
CA LEU A 27 8.99 -1.64 -0.54
C LEU A 27 9.22 -0.66 0.60
N ALA A 28 8.74 0.59 0.48
CA ALA A 28 8.83 1.59 1.54
C ALA A 28 8.02 1.17 2.78
N GLY A 29 6.83 0.58 2.59
CA GLY A 29 6.03 0.01 3.67
C GLY A 29 6.77 -1.12 4.40
N SER A 30 7.34 -2.07 3.66
CA SER A 30 8.15 -3.16 4.23
C SER A 30 9.34 -2.64 5.02
N ALA A 31 10.09 -1.67 4.48
CA ALA A 31 11.21 -1.04 5.16
C ALA A 31 10.78 -0.32 6.46
N ALA A 32 9.59 0.29 6.49
CA ALA A 32 9.05 0.90 7.69
C ALA A 32 8.68 -0.13 8.77
N VAL A 33 8.14 -1.29 8.37
CA VAL A 33 7.86 -2.41 9.29
C VAL A 33 9.15 -2.98 9.88
N GLU A 34 10.16 -3.23 9.05
CA GLU A 34 11.48 -3.69 9.50
C GLU A 34 12.13 -2.69 10.47
N LYS A 35 12.05 -1.39 10.15
CA LYS A 35 12.53 -0.32 11.06
C LYS A 35 11.77 -0.35 12.38
N ALA A 36 10.44 -0.45 12.37
CA ALA A 36 9.64 -0.47 13.60
C ALA A 36 9.97 -1.69 14.47
N ALA A 37 10.17 -2.87 13.86
CA ALA A 37 10.61 -4.07 14.57
C ALA A 37 12.01 -3.87 15.17
N LYS A 38 12.94 -3.30 14.41
CA LYS A 38 14.31 -3.01 14.87
C LYS A 38 14.32 -2.02 16.03
N ASP A 39 13.52 -0.96 15.95
CA ASP A 39 13.36 0.03 17.03
C ASP A 39 12.80 -0.63 18.32
N ALA A 40 12.04 -1.71 18.18
CA ALA A 40 11.55 -2.55 19.28
C ALA A 40 12.51 -3.68 19.69
N GLY A 41 13.72 -3.76 19.11
CA GLY A 41 14.74 -4.76 19.44
C GLY A 41 14.65 -6.08 18.69
N TYR A 42 13.85 -6.16 17.63
CA TYR A 42 13.69 -7.36 16.79
C TYR A 42 14.32 -7.16 15.41
N GLU A 43 15.22 -8.08 15.03
CA GLU A 43 15.78 -8.12 13.68
C GLU A 43 14.93 -9.07 12.82
N ILE A 44 14.21 -8.50 11.86
CA ILE A 44 13.36 -9.24 10.91
C ILE A 44 13.68 -8.81 9.49
N SER A 45 13.30 -9.65 8.53
CA SER A 45 13.26 -9.28 7.12
C SER A 45 11.87 -9.54 6.57
N VAL A 46 11.29 -8.54 5.93
CA VAL A 46 9.97 -8.61 5.28
C VAL A 46 10.21 -8.97 3.82
N HIS A 47 9.60 -10.07 3.38
CA HIS A 47 9.71 -10.50 1.99
C HIS A 47 9.16 -9.44 1.02
N PHE A 48 9.92 -9.15 -0.04
CA PHE A 48 9.52 -8.24 -1.10
C PHE A 48 9.70 -8.92 -2.46
N ALA A 49 8.61 -8.96 -3.24
CA ALA A 49 8.61 -9.45 -4.62
C ALA A 49 8.34 -8.27 -5.57
N PRO A 50 9.31 -7.87 -6.42
CA PRO A 50 9.12 -6.84 -7.43
C PRO A 50 8.33 -7.35 -8.62
N GLY A 51 7.83 -6.44 -9.44
CA GLY A 51 7.12 -6.72 -10.69
C GLY A 51 5.79 -6.00 -10.84
N ARG A 52 5.37 -5.18 -9.86
CA ARG A 52 4.20 -4.32 -10.03
C ARG A 52 4.49 -3.24 -11.06
N THR A 53 3.47 -2.81 -11.79
CA THR A 53 3.56 -1.75 -12.79
C THR A 53 2.65 -0.59 -12.41
N ASP A 54 2.97 0.58 -12.94
CA ASP A 54 2.16 1.79 -12.75
C ASP A 54 1.08 1.83 -13.83
N ALA A 55 -0.19 1.68 -13.44
CA ALA A 55 -1.32 1.81 -14.34
C ALA A 55 -1.56 3.28 -14.69
N SER A 56 -1.87 3.56 -15.95
CA SER A 56 -2.26 4.89 -16.42
C SER A 56 -3.75 5.15 -16.20
N GLN A 57 -4.15 6.41 -16.30
CA GLN A 57 -5.56 6.79 -16.17
C GLN A 57 -6.44 6.16 -17.25
N GLU A 58 -5.93 5.97 -18.48
CA GLU A 58 -6.71 5.29 -19.53
C GLU A 58 -6.99 3.81 -19.23
N ASN A 59 -6.21 3.19 -18.34
CA ASN A 59 -6.44 1.82 -17.86
C ASN A 59 -7.32 1.76 -16.61
N THR A 60 -7.93 2.89 -16.20
CA THR A 60 -8.69 3.02 -14.94
C THR A 60 -10.08 3.58 -15.18
N ASP A 61 -11.12 2.75 -15.03
CA ASP A 61 -12.52 3.18 -14.98
C ASP A 61 -12.87 3.66 -13.57
N VAL A 62 -12.95 4.98 -13.39
CA VAL A 62 -13.17 5.62 -12.09
C VAL A 62 -14.47 5.18 -11.42
N GLU A 63 -15.56 5.03 -12.18
CA GLU A 63 -16.87 4.66 -11.62
C GLU A 63 -16.85 3.23 -11.09
N SER A 64 -16.15 2.34 -11.80
CA SER A 64 -15.97 0.95 -11.35
C SER A 64 -15.16 0.85 -10.05
N PHE A 65 -14.20 1.77 -9.82
CA PHE A 65 -13.39 1.80 -8.61
C PHE A 65 -14.12 2.40 -7.39
N ALA A 66 -15.21 3.15 -7.59
CA ALA A 66 -15.94 3.80 -6.51
C ALA A 66 -16.45 2.79 -5.46
N VAL A 67 -16.80 1.57 -5.87
CA VAL A 67 -17.26 0.50 -4.96
C VAL A 67 -16.17 0.00 -4.01
N LEU A 68 -14.91 0.31 -4.28
CA LEU A 68 -13.77 -0.07 -3.44
C LEU A 68 -13.53 0.94 -2.30
N GLU A 69 -14.23 2.08 -2.28
CA GLU A 69 -14.12 3.04 -1.19
C GLU A 69 -14.66 2.44 0.12
N PRO A 70 -13.82 2.26 1.16
CA PRO A 70 -14.24 1.59 2.38
C PRO A 70 -15.27 2.43 3.15
N ARG A 71 -16.27 1.75 3.72
CA ARG A 71 -17.21 2.35 4.69
C ARG A 71 -16.57 2.52 6.07
N ALA A 72 -15.71 1.59 6.44
CA ALA A 72 -14.82 1.67 7.58
C ALA A 72 -13.52 0.92 7.26
N ASP A 73 -12.42 1.33 7.91
CA ASP A 73 -11.13 0.68 7.79
C ASP A 73 -10.44 0.70 9.16
N GLY A 74 -10.63 -0.38 9.92
CA GLY A 74 -10.09 -0.48 11.28
C GLY A 74 -8.57 -0.54 11.34
N PHE A 75 -7.88 -0.95 10.27
CA PHE A 75 -6.40 -0.93 10.21
C PHE A 75 -5.84 0.49 10.17
N ARG A 76 -6.67 1.47 9.77
CA ARG A 76 -6.36 2.90 9.81
C ARG A 76 -7.22 3.66 10.82
N ASN A 77 -8.01 2.95 11.62
CA ASN A 77 -8.96 3.53 12.57
C ASN A 77 -9.92 4.57 11.94
N TYR A 78 -10.48 4.25 10.77
CA TYR A 78 -11.36 5.11 10.00
C TYR A 78 -12.80 4.59 9.94
N VAL A 79 -13.78 5.49 10.03
CA VAL A 79 -15.22 5.22 9.85
C VAL A 79 -15.86 6.37 9.08
N ARG A 80 -16.66 6.05 8.05
CA ARG A 80 -17.43 7.04 7.30
C ARG A 80 -18.49 7.70 8.19
N PRO A 81 -18.70 9.02 8.12
CA PRO A 81 -19.77 9.70 8.85
C PRO A 81 -21.15 9.08 8.58
N GLY A 82 -21.94 8.90 9.64
CA GLY A 82 -23.31 8.37 9.54
C GLY A 82 -23.42 6.85 9.43
N GLU A 83 -22.30 6.12 9.54
CA GLU A 83 -22.31 4.67 9.63
C GLU A 83 -23.04 4.20 10.89
N LYS A 84 -23.91 3.20 10.74
CA LYS A 84 -24.78 2.68 11.80
C LYS A 84 -24.49 1.24 12.17
N ALA A 85 -23.76 0.52 11.33
CA ALA A 85 -23.36 -0.84 11.62
C ALA A 85 -22.32 -0.85 12.78
N PRO A 86 -22.31 -1.90 13.62
CA PRO A 86 -21.27 -2.08 14.63
C PRO A 86 -19.87 -2.11 13.99
N LEU A 87 -18.93 -1.37 14.57
CA LEU A 87 -17.60 -1.16 13.97
C LEU A 87 -16.78 -2.45 13.93
N GLU A 88 -16.94 -3.29 14.95
CA GLU A 88 -16.33 -4.61 15.04
C GLU A 88 -16.81 -5.54 13.92
N HIS A 89 -18.07 -5.42 13.49
CA HIS A 89 -18.58 -6.17 12.34
C HIS A 89 -17.94 -5.68 11.05
N LEU A 90 -17.83 -4.36 10.86
CA LEU A 90 -17.20 -3.77 9.68
C LEU A 90 -15.69 -4.06 9.61
N LEU A 91 -15.02 -4.14 10.76
CA LEU A 91 -13.62 -4.58 10.85
C LEU A 91 -13.48 -6.03 10.36
N VAL A 92 -14.33 -6.93 10.86
CA VAL A 92 -14.31 -8.34 10.45
C VAL A 92 -14.65 -8.50 8.97
N GLU A 93 -15.63 -7.74 8.46
CA GLU A 93 -15.96 -7.70 7.03
C GLU A 93 -14.77 -7.22 6.18
N ARG A 94 -14.09 -6.14 6.61
CA ARG A 94 -12.90 -5.64 5.93
C ARG A 94 -11.77 -6.66 5.93
N ALA A 95 -11.54 -7.34 7.04
CA ALA A 95 -10.54 -8.39 7.15
C ALA A 95 -10.87 -9.57 6.22
N TYR A 96 -12.15 -9.97 6.15
CA TYR A 96 -12.60 -11.05 5.26
C TYR A 96 -12.34 -10.76 3.78
N LEU A 97 -12.50 -9.51 3.34
CA LEU A 97 -12.21 -9.11 1.96
C LEU A 97 -10.71 -9.10 1.60
N LEU A 98 -9.83 -9.22 2.59
CA LEU A 98 -8.37 -9.20 2.40
C LEU A 98 -7.74 -10.60 2.31
N GLY A 99 -8.52 -11.67 2.50
CA GLY A 99 -8.09 -13.07 2.34
C GLY A 99 -7.89 -13.82 3.64
#